data_AF-B6QHA2-F1
#
_entry.id   AF-B6QHA2-F1
#
_cell.length_a   1.000
_cell.length_b   1.000
_cell.length_c   1.000
_cell.angle_alpha   90.00
_cell.angle_beta   90.00
_cell.angle_gamma   90.00
#
_symmetry.space_group_name_H-M   'P 1'
#
loop_
_entity.id
_entity.type
_entity.pdbx_description
1 polymer ?
#
loop_
_entity_poly.entity_id
_entity_poly.type
_entity_poly.pdbx_seq_one_letter_code
_entity_poly.pdbx_strand_id
1 'polypeptide(L)'
;MAPSKQITVTPRYLLPRLTWNGTPRITITAIQGAPISTVRPQANKAEEYHLNSRKYHTPSAPARRSSVSSSSRFSSLTTSSSAPTTNSTNNDSTPIRHNGVYVAAFNPARRAFHASAIRSRDHHFDTLKFVQRLKMEGFSEEQAVAMMKVLNDVIQESIQNLTRTMVLKEDSERATYTQKVDFAKLRSELLNSDSTEAQLTRSSHERLAADLAKMNSRLRDEISRTQASVRLDLNLEKGRIREEANSQEMRIKETETRIEQEVAGLRERVQAVKQSTLQWLVGVCTGTAALIIGAWRLLM
;
A
#
# COMPACT_ATOMS: atom_id res chain seq x y z
N MET A 1 -20.57 13.80 -48.97
CA MET A 1 -21.38 12.67 -48.49
C MET A 1 -20.43 11.59 -48.01
N ALA A 2 -20.27 11.42 -46.69
CA ALA A 2 -19.35 10.43 -46.10
C ALA A 2 -20.12 9.12 -45.78
N PRO A 3 -19.52 7.93 -45.94
CA PRO A 3 -20.22 6.66 -45.77
C PRO A 3 -20.35 6.27 -44.29
N SER A 4 -21.52 5.78 -43.90
CA SER A 4 -21.86 5.27 -42.57
C SER A 4 -21.20 3.91 -42.31
N LYS A 5 -20.45 3.79 -41.21
CA LYS A 5 -19.92 2.51 -40.72
C LYS A 5 -21.02 1.77 -39.94
N GLN A 6 -21.33 0.54 -40.34
CA GLN A 6 -22.17 -0.39 -39.58
C GLN A 6 -21.45 -0.83 -38.30
N ILE A 7 -22.11 -0.68 -37.15
CA ILE A 7 -21.65 -1.16 -35.85
C ILE A 7 -22.34 -2.50 -35.59
N THR A 8 -21.59 -3.59 -35.66
CA THR A 8 -22.05 -4.94 -35.27
C THR A 8 -22.10 -5.01 -33.74
N VAL A 9 -23.30 -5.14 -33.17
CA VAL A 9 -23.51 -5.32 -31.72
C VAL A 9 -23.26 -6.79 -31.37
N THR A 10 -22.19 -7.06 -30.64
CA THR A 10 -21.93 -8.38 -30.03
C THR A 10 -22.72 -8.52 -28.72
N PRO A 11 -23.43 -9.65 -28.50
CA PRO A 11 -24.28 -9.81 -27.32
C PRO A 11 -23.50 -10.17 -26.04
N ARG A 12 -23.90 -9.53 -24.94
CA ARG A 12 -23.27 -9.52 -23.60
C ARG A 12 -23.57 -10.75 -22.75
N TYR A 13 -23.08 -11.93 -23.11
CA TYR A 13 -23.24 -13.11 -22.23
C TYR A 13 -21.94 -13.81 -21.79
N LEU A 14 -20.76 -13.18 -21.97
CA LEU A 14 -19.48 -13.76 -21.53
C LEU A 14 -18.63 -12.80 -20.69
N LEU A 15 -19.16 -12.27 -19.59
CA LEU A 15 -18.32 -11.73 -18.50
C LEU A 15 -18.88 -12.11 -17.12
N PRO A 16 -18.03 -12.53 -16.17
CA PRO A 16 -18.43 -12.87 -14.81
C PRO A 16 -18.79 -11.61 -14.01
N ARG A 17 -19.92 -11.64 -13.28
CA ARG A 17 -20.37 -10.53 -12.46
C ARG A 17 -19.54 -10.42 -11.18
N LEU A 18 -18.67 -9.40 -11.10
CA LEU A 18 -18.16 -8.91 -9.83
C LEU A 18 -19.20 -7.96 -9.22
N THR A 19 -19.77 -8.35 -8.08
CA THR A 19 -20.61 -7.47 -7.26
C THR A 19 -19.73 -6.71 -6.27
N TRP A 20 -19.53 -5.42 -6.51
CA TRP A 20 -19.07 -4.48 -5.49
C TRP A 20 -20.25 -4.13 -4.58
N ASN A 21 -20.29 -4.66 -3.35
CA ASN A 21 -21.19 -4.17 -2.31
C ASN A 21 -20.49 -3.08 -1.51
N GLY A 22 -20.83 -1.83 -1.79
CA GLY A 22 -20.41 -0.67 -1.01
C GLY A 22 -21.57 0.30 -0.86
N THR A 23 -22.17 0.35 0.33
CA THR A 23 -22.99 1.48 0.80
C THR A 23 -22.71 1.71 2.28
N PRO A 24 -22.39 2.95 2.70
CA PRO A 24 -22.26 3.28 4.11
C PRO A 24 -23.65 3.60 4.69
N ARG A 25 -24.05 2.86 5.73
CA ARG A 25 -25.22 3.20 6.55
C ARG A 25 -24.76 4.01 7.75
N ILE A 26 -24.96 5.33 7.68
CA ILE A 26 -24.83 6.23 8.84
C ILE A 26 -25.92 5.85 9.84
N THR A 27 -25.51 5.42 11.03
CA THR A 27 -26.41 5.20 12.19
C THR A 27 -26.13 6.28 13.21
N ILE A 28 -27.03 7.26 13.32
CA ILE A 28 -27.04 8.25 14.40
C ILE A 28 -27.76 7.59 15.58
N THR A 29 -27.05 7.36 16.68
CA THR A 29 -27.64 6.96 17.96
C THR A 29 -28.00 8.22 18.74
N ALA A 30 -29.27 8.37 19.06
CA ALA A 30 -29.78 9.37 19.98
C ALA A 30 -29.39 8.99 21.42
N ILE A 31 -28.78 9.91 22.15
CA ILE A 31 -28.59 9.80 23.60
C ILE A 31 -29.49 10.83 24.28
N GLN A 32 -30.36 10.27 25.12
CA GLN A 32 -31.41 10.90 25.92
C GLN A 32 -30.78 11.69 27.08
N GLY A 33 -31.26 12.91 27.31
CA GLY A 33 -30.79 13.78 28.39
C GLY A 33 -31.61 13.66 29.68
N ALA A 34 -30.95 13.90 30.83
CA ALA A 34 -31.37 14.64 32.03
C ALA A 34 -30.33 14.45 33.17
N PRO A 35 -30.30 15.25 34.26
CA PRO A 35 -29.97 16.67 34.28
C PRO A 35 -28.79 17.00 35.24
N ILE A 36 -28.41 18.28 35.16
CA ILE A 36 -27.36 19.04 35.85
C ILE A 36 -27.35 18.91 37.38
N SER A 37 -26.15 18.85 37.98
CA SER A 37 -25.86 19.39 39.33
C SER A 37 -24.37 19.78 39.50
N THR A 38 -24.18 21.10 39.59
CA THR A 38 -23.37 21.87 40.55
C THR A 38 -21.83 21.73 40.63
N VAL A 39 -21.20 22.91 40.43
CA VAL A 39 -19.81 23.35 40.56
C VAL A 39 -19.36 23.40 42.04
N ARG A 40 -18.16 22.93 42.48
CA ARG A 40 -16.86 23.66 42.70
C ARG A 40 -16.00 22.88 43.77
N PRO A 41 -14.75 23.27 44.14
CA PRO A 41 -13.44 23.03 43.50
C PRO A 41 -12.40 22.22 44.32
N GLN A 42 -11.34 21.79 43.62
CA GLN A 42 -9.90 21.67 43.96
C GLN A 42 -9.42 21.47 45.42
N ALA A 43 -8.56 20.46 45.61
CA ALA A 43 -7.36 20.56 46.44
C ALA A 43 -6.25 19.60 45.96
N ASN A 44 -5.04 20.13 45.90
CA ASN A 44 -3.77 19.48 45.53
C ASN A 44 -3.34 18.42 46.55
N LYS A 45 -2.66 17.36 46.09
CA LYS A 45 -1.39 16.94 46.73
C LYS A 45 -0.56 16.05 45.80
N ALA A 46 0.68 16.45 45.61
CA ALA A 46 1.75 15.66 45.02
C ALA A 46 2.22 14.60 46.02
N GLU A 47 2.51 13.39 45.55
CA GLU A 47 3.60 12.56 46.09
C GLU A 47 4.28 11.79 44.95
N GLU A 48 5.56 12.08 44.85
CA GLU A 48 6.66 11.42 44.18
C GLU A 48 6.84 9.98 44.73
N TYR A 49 7.38 9.05 43.93
CA TYR A 49 8.45 8.10 44.31
C TYR A 49 8.57 6.88 43.35
N HIS A 50 9.81 6.70 42.90
CA HIS A 50 10.56 5.46 42.61
C HIS A 50 10.27 4.58 41.38
N LEU A 51 11.08 4.84 40.34
CA LEU A 51 12.11 3.97 39.74
C LEU A 51 11.93 2.43 39.90
N ASN A 52 11.80 1.71 38.77
CA ASN A 52 12.60 0.50 38.55
C ASN A 52 12.77 0.14 37.06
N SER A 53 14.03 0.11 36.63
CA SER A 53 14.51 -0.53 35.41
C SER A 53 14.48 -2.05 35.56
N ARG A 54 14.05 -2.78 34.52
CA ARG A 54 14.59 -4.13 34.26
C ARG A 54 14.54 -4.49 32.78
N LYS A 55 15.68 -4.99 32.29
CA LYS A 55 15.98 -5.39 30.92
C LYS A 55 15.68 -6.89 30.68
N TYR A 56 15.54 -7.23 29.38
CA TYR A 56 15.70 -8.51 28.67
C TYR A 56 14.68 -9.65 28.93
N HIS A 57 13.97 -10.10 27.88
CA HIS A 57 14.33 -11.25 27.03
C HIS A 57 13.21 -11.62 26.04
N THR A 58 13.62 -11.96 24.82
CA THR A 58 12.87 -12.62 23.73
C THR A 58 12.38 -14.02 24.11
N PRO A 59 11.27 -14.48 23.50
CA PRO A 59 11.29 -15.82 22.94
C PRO A 59 10.75 -15.92 21.50
N SER A 60 11.41 -16.81 20.77
CA SER A 60 11.19 -17.30 19.42
C SER A 60 9.91 -18.13 19.24
N ALA A 61 9.46 -18.17 17.97
CA ALA A 61 8.31 -18.84 17.34
C ALA A 61 8.01 -20.31 17.74
N PRO A 62 6.88 -20.90 17.27
CA PRO A 62 6.91 -21.46 15.91
C PRO A 62 5.64 -21.25 15.05
N ALA A 63 5.91 -21.19 13.74
CA ALA A 63 4.95 -21.19 12.65
C ALA A 63 4.27 -22.56 12.49
N ARG A 64 2.96 -22.55 12.26
CA ARG A 64 2.14 -23.73 11.96
C ARG A 64 1.93 -23.79 10.45
N ARG A 65 2.75 -24.56 9.73
CA ARG A 65 2.51 -24.97 8.34
C ARG A 65 2.00 -26.41 8.33
N SER A 66 0.79 -26.60 7.82
CA SER A 66 0.21 -27.91 7.53
C SER A 66 0.67 -28.40 6.15
N SER A 67 1.49 -29.46 6.15
CA SER A 67 1.79 -30.28 4.99
C SER A 67 0.73 -31.37 4.84
N VAL A 68 0.06 -31.43 3.68
CA VAL A 68 -0.76 -32.57 3.28
C VAL A 68 0.00 -33.33 2.20
N SER A 69 0.36 -34.57 2.53
CA SER A 69 1.01 -35.53 1.64
C SER A 69 -0.07 -36.38 0.99
N SER A 70 -0.14 -36.41 -0.33
CA SER A 70 -0.89 -37.41 -1.08
C SER A 70 -0.04 -37.92 -2.23
N SER A 71 0.36 -39.17 -2.05
CA SER A 71 1.05 -40.06 -2.98
C SER A 71 0.15 -40.45 -4.15
N SER A 72 0.65 -40.34 -5.38
CA SER A 72 0.23 -41.20 -6.48
C SER A 72 1.47 -41.64 -7.27
N ARG A 73 1.61 -42.96 -7.32
CA ARG A 73 2.70 -43.70 -7.96
C ARG A 73 2.47 -43.69 -9.47
N PHE A 74 3.47 -43.30 -10.25
CA PHE A 74 3.51 -43.60 -11.67
C PHE A 74 4.77 -44.43 -11.95
N SER A 75 4.54 -45.68 -12.29
CA SER A 75 5.53 -46.67 -12.69
C SER A 75 5.87 -46.47 -14.16
N SER A 76 7.13 -46.18 -14.47
CA SER A 76 7.69 -46.31 -15.81
C SER A 76 8.77 -47.40 -15.82
N LEU A 77 8.49 -48.45 -16.59
CA LEU A 77 9.43 -49.48 -17.00
C LEU A 77 10.56 -48.81 -17.79
N THR A 78 11.81 -48.95 -17.33
CA THR A 78 12.99 -48.69 -18.17
C THR A 78 13.81 -49.96 -18.26
N THR A 79 13.93 -50.42 -19.49
CA THR A 79 14.63 -51.62 -19.95
C THR A 79 16.13 -51.40 -19.77
N SER A 80 16.76 -52.30 -19.02
CA SER A 80 18.21 -52.38 -18.86
C SER A 80 18.87 -52.82 -20.16
N SER A 81 19.52 -51.90 -20.88
CA SER A 81 20.52 -52.23 -21.90
C SER A 81 21.92 -52.03 -21.32
N SER A 82 22.61 -53.15 -21.12
CA SER A 82 24.01 -53.25 -20.77
C SER A 82 24.88 -52.62 -21.86
N ALA A 83 25.58 -51.52 -21.52
CA ALA A 83 26.68 -50.99 -22.32
C ALA A 83 27.99 -51.71 -21.94
N PRO A 84 28.89 -52.01 -22.90
CA PRO A 84 30.12 -52.73 -22.64
C PRO A 84 31.14 -51.83 -21.94
N THR A 85 31.75 -52.38 -20.88
CA THR A 85 32.92 -51.85 -20.19
C THR A 85 34.13 -51.85 -21.12
N THR A 86 34.53 -50.67 -21.57
CA THR A 86 35.88 -50.47 -22.10
C THR A 86 36.80 -50.11 -20.94
N ASN A 87 37.74 -51.01 -20.67
CA ASN A 87 38.86 -50.79 -19.76
C ASN A 87 39.65 -49.56 -20.21
N SER A 88 39.59 -48.46 -19.45
CA SER A 88 40.49 -47.33 -19.62
C SER A 88 41.48 -47.32 -18.48
N THR A 89 42.71 -47.61 -18.86
CA THR A 89 43.95 -47.43 -18.12
C THR A 89 43.97 -46.14 -17.32
N ASN A 90 44.41 -46.28 -16.07
CA ASN A 90 44.92 -45.24 -15.20
C ASN A 90 45.71 -44.18 -16.00
N ASN A 91 45.29 -42.93 -15.89
CA ASN A 91 46.20 -41.80 -16.01
C ASN A 91 45.68 -40.71 -15.06
N ASP A 92 46.25 -40.71 -13.87
CA ASP A 92 46.26 -39.57 -12.96
C ASP A 92 46.88 -38.37 -13.68
N SER A 93 46.05 -37.51 -14.26
CA SER A 93 46.47 -36.13 -14.56
C SER A 93 46.02 -35.24 -13.42
N THR A 94 46.83 -35.20 -12.37
CA THR A 94 46.73 -34.16 -11.34
C THR A 94 46.95 -32.79 -12.01
N PRO A 95 46.12 -31.76 -11.72
CA PRO A 95 46.37 -30.44 -12.27
C PRO A 95 47.60 -29.83 -11.58
N ILE A 96 48.68 -29.68 -12.34
CA ILE A 96 49.93 -29.05 -11.89
C ILE A 96 49.65 -27.60 -11.54
N ARG A 97 49.81 -27.26 -10.25
CA ARG A 97 49.67 -25.90 -9.73
C ARG A 97 50.91 -25.09 -10.07
N HIS A 98 50.76 -24.03 -10.84
CA HIS A 98 51.70 -22.90 -10.83
C HIS A 98 50.90 -21.59 -10.80
N ASN A 99 51.09 -20.81 -9.73
CA ASN A 99 50.70 -19.40 -9.58
C ASN A 99 49.33 -18.97 -10.15
N GLY A 100 48.24 -19.52 -9.58
CA GLY A 100 46.95 -18.81 -9.48
C GLY A 100 46.14 -18.55 -10.76
N VAL A 101 46.52 -19.10 -11.92
CA VAL A 101 45.75 -18.93 -13.17
C VAL A 101 45.35 -20.29 -13.74
N TYR A 102 44.04 -20.53 -13.87
CA TYR A 102 43.50 -21.74 -14.51
C TYR A 102 43.73 -21.65 -16.03
N VAL A 103 44.67 -22.45 -16.55
CA VAL A 103 44.78 -22.68 -18.00
C VAL A 103 43.86 -23.85 -18.35
N ALA A 104 42.74 -23.55 -18.99
CA ALA A 104 41.87 -24.59 -19.54
C ALA A 104 42.59 -25.26 -20.72
N ALA A 105 42.94 -26.55 -20.57
CA ALA A 105 43.47 -27.34 -21.67
C ALA A 105 42.38 -27.48 -22.75
N PHE A 106 42.61 -26.86 -23.91
CA PHE A 106 41.71 -26.95 -25.06
C PHE A 106 41.80 -28.35 -25.67
N ASN A 107 40.73 -29.14 -25.55
CA ASN A 107 40.62 -30.44 -26.18
C ASN A 107 39.87 -30.28 -27.52
N PRO A 108 40.52 -30.45 -28.68
CA PRO A 108 39.88 -30.25 -29.97
C PRO A 108 38.80 -31.32 -30.20
N ALA A 109 37.54 -30.90 -30.29
CA ALA A 109 36.42 -31.78 -30.60
C ALA A 109 36.63 -32.45 -31.97
N ARG A 110 36.91 -33.76 -31.96
CA ARG A 110 36.98 -34.55 -33.18
C ARG A 110 35.60 -34.58 -33.83
N ARG A 111 35.52 -33.94 -34.98
CA ARG A 111 34.36 -33.85 -35.88
C ARG A 111 33.88 -35.26 -36.25
N ALA A 112 32.76 -35.72 -35.69
CA ALA A 112 32.10 -36.97 -36.08
C ALA A 112 30.87 -36.65 -36.94
N PHE A 113 31.07 -36.19 -38.17
CA PHE A 113 29.99 -36.19 -39.16
C PHE A 113 29.96 -37.56 -39.83
N HIS A 114 29.06 -38.43 -39.39
CA HIS A 114 28.76 -39.68 -40.09
C HIS A 114 27.64 -39.42 -41.10
N ALA A 115 27.90 -39.66 -42.39
CA ALA A 115 26.84 -39.76 -43.37
C ALA A 115 26.08 -41.08 -43.11
N SER A 116 24.79 -41.00 -42.82
CA SER A 116 23.96 -42.20 -42.65
C SER A 116 24.01 -43.04 -43.92
N ALA A 117 24.40 -44.31 -43.80
CA ALA A 117 24.40 -45.25 -44.92
C ALA A 117 23.01 -45.33 -45.55
N ILE A 118 22.95 -45.26 -46.88
CA ILE A 118 21.70 -45.38 -47.64
C ILE A 118 21.12 -46.77 -47.34
N ARG A 119 20.07 -46.81 -46.52
CA ARG A 119 19.31 -48.05 -46.31
C ARG A 119 18.68 -48.43 -47.66
N SER A 120 18.97 -49.63 -48.15
CA SER A 120 18.23 -50.21 -49.26
C SER A 120 16.75 -50.22 -48.89
N ARG A 121 15.92 -49.66 -49.76
CA ARG A 121 14.47 -49.71 -49.58
C ARG A 121 14.06 -51.17 -49.71
N ASP A 122 13.69 -51.80 -48.60
CA ASP A 122 13.01 -53.09 -48.65
C ASP A 122 11.76 -52.92 -49.52
N HIS A 123 11.62 -53.77 -50.54
CA HIS A 123 10.39 -53.85 -51.30
C HIS A 123 9.36 -54.54 -50.41
N HIS A 124 8.53 -53.74 -49.73
CA HIS A 124 7.54 -54.23 -48.78
C HIS A 124 6.41 -55.03 -49.44
N PHE A 125 6.29 -54.96 -50.77
CA PHE A 125 5.23 -55.61 -51.53
C PHE A 125 5.78 -56.36 -52.76
N ASP A 126 5.71 -57.69 -52.73
CA ASP A 126 6.12 -58.58 -53.82
C ASP A 126 4.90 -58.95 -54.69
N THR A 127 4.78 -58.28 -55.83
CA THR A 127 3.65 -58.45 -56.76
C THR A 127 3.64 -59.83 -57.42
N LEU A 128 4.81 -60.45 -57.62
CA LEU A 128 4.95 -61.70 -58.34
C LEU A 128 4.59 -62.89 -57.45
N LYS A 129 5.02 -62.87 -56.19
CA LYS A 129 4.62 -63.85 -55.17
C LYS A 129 3.12 -63.80 -54.87
N PHE A 130 2.50 -62.61 -54.93
CA PHE A 130 1.07 -62.44 -54.74
C PHE A 130 0.27 -63.07 -55.90
N VAL A 131 0.68 -62.82 -57.14
CA VAL A 131 0.06 -63.44 -58.33
C VAL A 131 0.25 -64.96 -58.33
N GLN A 132 1.43 -65.47 -57.98
CA GLN A 132 1.68 -66.91 -57.85
C GLN A 132 0.77 -67.57 -56.81
N ARG A 133 0.54 -66.91 -55.66
CA ARG A 133 -0.36 -67.41 -54.63
C ARG A 133 -1.81 -67.46 -55.11
N LEU A 134 -2.29 -66.43 -55.81
CA LEU A 134 -3.64 -66.42 -56.40
C LEU A 134 -3.82 -67.52 -57.45
N LYS A 135 -2.80 -67.78 -58.28
CA LYS A 135 -2.83 -68.90 -59.24
C LYS A 135 -2.93 -70.26 -58.54
N MET A 136 -2.23 -70.46 -57.41
CA MET A 136 -2.31 -71.70 -56.63
C MET A 136 -3.69 -71.92 -56.00
N GLU A 137 -4.40 -70.84 -55.67
CA GLU A 137 -5.77 -70.87 -55.13
C GLU A 137 -6.85 -70.99 -56.23
N GLY A 138 -6.47 -71.22 -57.48
CA GLY A 138 -7.39 -71.52 -58.59
C GLY A 138 -7.85 -70.32 -59.43
N PHE A 139 -7.25 -69.13 -59.26
CA PHE A 139 -7.54 -67.98 -60.12
C PHE A 139 -6.80 -68.05 -61.46
N SER A 140 -7.43 -67.54 -62.52
CA SER A 140 -6.74 -67.40 -63.82
C SER A 140 -5.59 -66.39 -63.70
N GLU A 141 -4.56 -66.57 -64.52
CA GLU A 141 -3.42 -65.65 -64.55
C GLU A 141 -3.84 -64.19 -64.80
N GLU A 142 -4.76 -63.98 -65.74
CA GLU A 142 -5.27 -62.66 -66.09
C GLU A 142 -6.04 -62.02 -64.92
N GLN A 143 -6.84 -62.83 -64.21
CA GLN A 143 -7.59 -62.38 -63.04
C GLN A 143 -6.68 -62.03 -61.86
N ALA A 144 -5.67 -62.87 -61.59
CA ALA A 144 -4.69 -62.63 -60.54
C ALA A 144 -3.87 -61.35 -60.80
N VAL A 145 -3.50 -61.10 -62.05
CA VAL A 145 -2.80 -59.88 -62.46
C VAL A 145 -3.72 -58.65 -62.36
N ALA A 146 -4.99 -58.76 -62.73
CA ALA A 146 -5.95 -57.66 -62.60
C ALA A 146 -6.21 -57.29 -61.14
N MET A 147 -6.41 -58.27 -60.26
CA MET A 147 -6.58 -58.05 -58.82
C MET A 147 -5.35 -57.41 -58.18
N MET A 148 -4.16 -57.81 -58.62
CA MET A 148 -2.92 -57.18 -58.18
C MET A 148 -2.89 -55.71 -58.56
N LYS A 149 -3.25 -55.33 -59.79
CA LYS A 149 -3.26 -53.91 -60.20
C LYS A 149 -4.17 -53.06 -59.31
N VAL A 150 -5.38 -53.52 -59.03
CA VAL A 150 -6.33 -52.83 -58.14
C VAL A 150 -5.76 -52.68 -56.72
N LEU A 151 -5.13 -53.73 -56.20
CA LEU A 151 -4.51 -53.68 -54.87
C LEU A 151 -3.33 -52.71 -54.83
N ASN A 152 -2.54 -52.61 -55.90
CA ASN A 152 -1.46 -51.62 -56.02
C ASN A 152 -2.02 -50.19 -55.93
N ASP A 153 -3.11 -49.92 -56.66
CA ASP A 153 -3.75 -48.60 -56.67
C ASP A 153 -4.26 -48.21 -55.27
N VAL A 154 -4.93 -49.13 -54.56
CA VAL A 154 -5.41 -48.90 -53.18
C VAL A 154 -4.25 -48.69 -52.19
N ILE A 155 -3.17 -49.48 -52.32
CA ILE A 155 -1.98 -49.33 -51.48
C ILE A 155 -1.30 -47.98 -51.75
N GLN A 156 -1.17 -47.59 -53.02
CA GLN A 156 -0.57 -46.33 -53.41
C GLN A 156 -1.38 -45.14 -52.88
N GLU A 157 -2.70 -45.18 -53.00
CA GLU A 157 -3.61 -44.18 -52.42
C GLU A 157 -3.48 -44.12 -50.89
N SER A 158 -3.42 -45.28 -50.22
CA SER A 158 -3.25 -45.38 -48.76
C SER A 158 -1.91 -44.78 -48.29
N ILE A 159 -0.80 -45.11 -48.96
CA ILE A 159 0.53 -44.57 -48.65
C ILE A 159 0.55 -43.05 -48.87
N GLN A 160 -0.08 -42.56 -49.94
CA GLN A 160 -0.16 -41.12 -50.22
C GLN A 160 -0.96 -40.38 -49.14
N ASN A 161 -2.07 -40.96 -48.67
CA ASN A 161 -2.89 -40.39 -47.60
C ASN A 161 -2.15 -40.38 -46.24
N LEU A 162 -1.45 -41.45 -45.90
CA LEU A 162 -0.61 -41.52 -44.70
C LEU A 162 0.53 -40.51 -44.75
N THR A 163 1.24 -40.45 -45.88
CA THR A 163 2.37 -39.53 -46.07
C THR A 163 1.93 -38.07 -46.00
N ARG A 164 0.68 -37.75 -46.38
CA ARG A 164 0.12 -36.40 -46.27
C ARG A 164 -0.07 -35.91 -44.84
N THR A 165 -0.32 -36.81 -43.89
CA THR A 165 -0.56 -36.48 -42.47
C THR A 165 0.66 -36.73 -41.59
N MET A 166 1.65 -37.48 -42.08
CA MET A 166 2.91 -37.71 -41.40
C MET A 166 3.86 -36.54 -41.55
N VAL A 167 4.69 -36.34 -40.53
CA VAL A 167 5.76 -35.34 -40.52
C VAL A 167 7.09 -36.06 -40.49
N LEU A 168 8.06 -35.57 -41.27
CA LEU A 168 9.42 -36.06 -41.24
C LEU A 168 10.02 -35.82 -39.85
N LYS A 169 10.76 -36.80 -39.34
CA LYS A 169 11.41 -36.69 -38.03
C LYS A 169 12.35 -35.48 -37.95
N GLU A 170 13.04 -35.17 -39.05
CA GLU A 170 13.89 -33.98 -39.15
C GLU A 170 13.10 -32.69 -38.97
N ASP A 171 11.94 -32.57 -39.62
CA ASP A 171 11.11 -31.35 -39.54
C ASP A 171 10.50 -31.19 -38.15
N SER A 172 10.07 -32.28 -37.50
CA SER A 172 9.55 -32.23 -36.13
C SER A 172 10.64 -31.88 -35.12
N GLU A 173 11.85 -32.39 -35.29
CA GLU A 173 13.02 -32.04 -34.47
C GLU A 173 13.42 -30.57 -34.65
N ARG A 174 13.46 -30.08 -35.90
CA ARG A 174 13.71 -28.66 -36.21
C ARG A 174 12.67 -27.74 -35.59
N ALA A 175 11.38 -28.05 -35.74
CA ALA A 175 10.29 -27.27 -35.14
C ALA A 175 10.39 -27.24 -33.60
N THR A 176 10.70 -28.38 -32.98
CA THR A 176 10.90 -28.48 -31.53
C THR A 176 12.12 -27.66 -31.07
N TYR A 177 13.20 -27.65 -31.85
CA TYR A 177 14.38 -26.85 -31.54
C TYR A 177 14.09 -25.36 -31.56
N THR A 178 13.44 -24.86 -32.62
CA THR A 178 13.02 -23.45 -32.73
C THR A 178 12.15 -23.06 -31.55
N GLN A 179 11.15 -23.89 -31.22
CA GLN A 179 10.27 -23.65 -30.08
C GLN A 179 11.04 -23.55 -28.75
N LYS A 180 12.05 -24.40 -28.53
CA LYS A 180 12.89 -24.34 -27.32
C LYS A 180 13.72 -23.07 -27.26
N VAL A 181 14.28 -22.63 -28.38
CA VAL A 181 15.04 -21.38 -28.46
C VAL A 181 14.13 -20.18 -28.18
N ASP A 182 12.93 -20.17 -28.76
CA ASP A 182 11.95 -19.10 -28.53
C ASP A 182 11.52 -19.04 -27.07
N PHE A 183 11.26 -20.18 -26.43
CA PHE A 183 10.97 -20.22 -25.00
C PHE A 183 12.14 -19.74 -24.13
N ALA A 184 13.38 -20.09 -24.49
CA ALA A 184 14.55 -19.59 -23.79
C ALA A 184 14.67 -18.07 -23.91
N LYS A 185 14.41 -17.52 -25.11
CA LYS A 185 14.41 -16.08 -25.36
C LYS A 185 13.31 -15.37 -24.59
N LEU A 186 12.07 -15.86 -24.68
CA LEU A 186 10.91 -15.30 -23.95
C LEU A 186 11.15 -15.32 -22.44
N ARG A 187 11.72 -16.40 -21.92
CA ARG A 187 12.07 -16.48 -20.50
C ARG A 187 13.10 -15.42 -20.10
N SER A 188 14.13 -15.22 -20.91
CA SER A 188 15.15 -14.20 -20.65
C SER A 188 14.56 -12.80 -20.70
N GLU A 189 13.69 -12.52 -21.68
CA GLU A 189 13.03 -11.23 -21.83
C GLU A 189 12.06 -10.97 -20.67
N LEU A 190 11.27 -11.98 -20.26
CA LEU A 190 10.37 -11.89 -19.12
C LEU A 190 11.14 -11.62 -17.82
N LEU A 191 12.22 -12.34 -17.55
CA LEU A 191 13.05 -12.12 -16.36
C LEU A 191 13.68 -10.72 -16.35
N ASN A 192 14.12 -10.24 -17.52
CA ASN A 192 14.64 -8.88 -17.64
C ASN A 192 13.55 -7.84 -17.39
N SER A 193 12.37 -7.99 -18.01
CA SER A 193 11.23 -7.10 -17.80
C SER A 193 10.80 -7.06 -16.33
N ASP A 194 10.62 -8.23 -15.70
CA ASP A 194 10.25 -8.36 -14.30
C ASP A 194 11.27 -7.70 -13.38
N SER A 195 12.57 -7.93 -13.61
CA SER A 195 13.64 -7.25 -12.87
C SER A 195 13.59 -5.72 -13.03
N THR A 196 13.36 -5.22 -14.24
CA THR A 196 13.28 -3.76 -14.48
C THR A 196 12.05 -3.14 -13.83
N GLU A 197 10.89 -3.80 -13.91
CA GLU A 197 9.65 -3.34 -13.30
C GLU A 197 9.74 -3.36 -11.77
N ALA A 198 10.34 -4.41 -11.20
CA ALA A 198 10.58 -4.51 -9.77
C ALA A 198 11.51 -3.38 -9.27
N GLN A 199 12.58 -3.07 -10.02
CA GLN A 199 13.48 -1.96 -9.70
C GLN A 199 12.79 -0.59 -9.81
N LEU A 200 11.99 -0.38 -10.87
CA LEU A 200 11.23 0.85 -11.04
C LEU A 200 10.20 1.04 -9.91
N THR A 201 9.48 -0.03 -9.58
CA THR A 201 8.52 -0.04 -8.47
C THR A 201 9.22 0.27 -7.15
N ARG A 202 10.34 -0.39 -6.86
CA ARG A 202 11.12 -0.15 -5.64
C ARG A 202 11.63 1.29 -5.54
N SER A 203 12.22 1.81 -6.61
CA SER A 203 12.71 3.20 -6.64
C SER A 203 11.58 4.22 -6.48
N SER A 204 10.40 3.96 -7.06
CA SER A 204 9.22 4.79 -6.87
C SER A 204 8.74 4.76 -5.41
N HIS A 205 8.74 3.59 -4.78
CA HIS A 205 8.39 3.45 -3.36
C HIS A 205 9.37 4.18 -2.45
N GLU A 206 10.68 4.07 -2.69
CA GLU A 206 11.71 4.78 -1.92
C GLU A 206 11.57 6.29 -2.07
N ARG A 207 11.30 6.78 -3.29
CA ARG A 207 11.02 8.20 -3.54
C ARG A 207 9.78 8.69 -2.81
N LEU A 208 8.66 7.96 -2.92
CA LEU A 208 7.41 8.31 -2.23
C LEU A 208 7.58 8.29 -0.70
N ALA A 209 8.34 7.34 -0.17
CA ALA A 209 8.65 7.28 1.26
C ALA A 209 9.47 8.50 1.73
N ALA A 210 10.46 8.92 0.93
CA ALA A 210 11.24 10.13 1.21
C ALA A 210 10.37 11.40 1.15
N ASP A 211 9.49 11.51 0.16
CA ASP A 211 8.55 12.63 0.03
C ASP A 211 7.56 12.67 1.21
N LEU A 212 7.05 11.51 1.65
CA LEU A 212 6.21 11.40 2.84
C LEU A 212 6.95 11.87 4.09
N ALA A 213 8.18 11.39 4.32
CA ALA A 213 8.98 11.80 5.46
C ALA A 213 9.23 13.32 5.47
N LYS A 214 9.54 13.89 4.29
CA LYS A 214 9.74 15.33 4.12
C LYS A 214 8.47 16.14 4.41
N MET A 215 7.31 15.71 3.89
CA MET A 215 6.03 16.36 4.17
C MET A 215 5.66 16.27 5.65
N ASN A 216 5.86 15.11 6.27
CA ASN A 216 5.60 14.92 7.69
C ASN A 216 6.47 15.84 8.56
N SER A 217 7.77 15.97 8.24
CA SER A 217 8.64 16.93 8.92
C SER A 217 8.13 18.37 8.78
N ARG A 218 7.81 18.79 7.55
CA ARG A 218 7.27 20.14 7.30
C ARG A 218 5.98 20.41 8.05
N LEU A 219 5.05 19.47 8.05
CA LEU A 219 3.80 19.59 8.79
C LEU A 219 4.06 19.70 10.30
N ARG A 220 4.98 18.91 10.85
CA ARG A 220 5.36 19.03 12.27
C ARG A 220 5.97 20.39 12.59
N ASP A 221 6.82 20.91 11.71
CA ASP A 221 7.44 22.23 11.87
C ASP A 221 6.39 23.35 11.80
N GLU A 222 5.44 23.26 10.86
CA GLU A 222 4.33 24.21 10.72
C GLU A 222 3.36 24.14 11.91
N ILE A 223 3.02 22.94 12.40
CA ILE A 223 2.21 22.76 13.61
C ILE A 223 2.93 23.37 14.81
N SER A 224 4.23 23.11 14.97
CA SER A 224 5.01 23.65 16.09
C SER A 224 5.11 25.18 16.03
N ARG A 225 5.30 25.73 14.82
CA ARG A 225 5.33 27.18 14.58
C ARG A 225 3.98 27.83 14.88
N THR A 226 2.89 27.28 14.34
CA THR A 226 1.53 27.80 14.58
C THR A 226 1.16 27.69 16.05
N GLN A 227 1.50 26.59 16.72
CA GLN A 227 1.30 26.45 18.16
C GLN A 227 2.07 27.50 18.97
N ALA A 228 3.33 27.78 18.60
CA ALA A 228 4.12 28.83 19.23
C ALA A 228 3.49 30.22 19.00
N SER A 229 3.05 30.52 17.79
CA SER A 229 2.36 31.78 17.46
C SER A 229 1.07 31.94 18.27
N VAL A 230 0.23 30.91 18.37
CA VAL A 230 -1.02 30.94 19.15
C VAL A 230 -0.72 31.13 20.64
N ARG A 231 0.31 30.47 21.19
CA ARG A 231 0.72 30.68 22.58
C ARG A 231 1.18 32.12 22.82
N LEU A 232 1.94 32.70 21.90
CA LEU A 232 2.37 34.09 21.99
C LEU A 232 1.17 35.04 21.94
N ASP A 233 0.26 34.83 20.99
CA ASP A 233 -0.95 35.63 20.82
C ASP A 233 -1.81 35.63 22.09
N LEU A 234 -2.06 34.44 22.66
CA LEU A 234 -2.78 34.33 23.93
C LEU A 234 -2.07 35.01 25.10
N ASN A 235 -0.73 34.98 25.12
CA ASN A 235 0.03 35.63 26.18
C ASN A 235 -0.01 37.16 26.03
N LEU A 236 0.10 37.68 24.81
CA LEU A 236 -0.06 39.11 24.52
C LEU A 236 -1.47 39.58 24.86
N GLU A 237 -2.49 38.81 24.50
CA GLU A 237 -3.89 39.13 24.78
C GLU A 237 -4.19 39.08 26.29
N LYS A 238 -3.62 38.13 27.03
CA LYS A 238 -3.66 38.14 28.51
C LYS A 238 -2.99 39.37 29.09
N GLY A 239 -1.86 39.79 28.52
CA GLY A 239 -1.17 41.03 28.89
C GLY A 239 -2.05 42.25 28.66
N ARG A 240 -2.69 42.33 27.48
CA ARG A 240 -3.61 43.41 27.11
C ARG A 240 -4.82 43.47 28.04
N ILE A 241 -5.48 42.34 28.30
CA ILE A 241 -6.61 42.25 29.23
C ILE A 241 -6.20 42.72 30.64
N ARG A 242 -4.99 42.35 31.10
CA ARG A 242 -4.48 42.78 32.40
C ARG A 242 -4.24 44.30 32.45
N GLU A 243 -3.65 44.86 31.40
CA GLU A 243 -3.41 46.30 31.31
C GLU A 243 -4.73 47.08 31.25
N GLU A 244 -5.70 46.61 30.46
CA GLU A 244 -7.03 47.21 30.40
C GLU A 244 -7.77 47.13 31.73
N ALA A 245 -7.70 45.98 32.41
CA ALA A 245 -8.27 45.81 33.74
C ALA A 245 -7.63 46.76 34.77
N ASN A 246 -6.31 46.91 34.77
CA ASN A 246 -5.59 47.83 35.65
C ASN A 246 -5.93 49.30 35.32
N SER A 247 -6.04 49.65 34.04
CA SER A 247 -6.46 50.99 33.61
C SER A 247 -7.89 51.29 34.07
N GLN A 248 -8.81 50.33 33.99
CA GLN A 248 -10.16 50.47 34.52
C GLN A 248 -10.15 50.61 36.04
N GLU A 249 -9.36 49.82 36.76
CA GLU A 249 -9.21 49.92 38.22
C GLU A 249 -8.71 51.31 38.64
N MET A 250 -7.73 51.87 37.93
CA MET A 250 -7.23 53.23 38.19
C MET A 250 -8.31 54.29 37.95
N ARG A 251 -9.08 54.19 36.86
CA ARG A 251 -10.19 55.12 36.59
C ARG A 251 -11.27 55.03 37.68
N ILE A 252 -11.58 53.82 38.14
CA ILE A 252 -12.52 53.61 39.24
C ILE A 252 -12.02 54.30 40.51
N LYS A 253 -10.75 54.10 40.89
CA LYS A 253 -10.16 54.77 42.07
C LYS A 253 -10.15 56.29 41.93
N GLU A 254 -9.83 56.82 40.76
CA GLU A 254 -9.92 58.27 40.53
C GLU A 254 -11.35 58.76 40.74
N THR A 255 -12.35 58.09 40.16
CA THR A 255 -13.76 58.47 40.37
C THR A 255 -14.20 58.30 41.82
N GLU A 256 -13.73 57.27 42.53
CA GLU A 256 -13.99 57.06 43.96
C GLU A 256 -13.45 58.22 44.79
N THR A 257 -12.19 58.64 44.56
CA THR A 257 -11.62 59.80 45.25
C THR A 257 -12.34 61.12 44.92
N ARG A 258 -12.80 61.31 43.67
CA ARG A 258 -13.62 62.47 43.30
C ARG A 258 -14.96 62.46 44.04
N ILE A 259 -15.62 61.30 44.13
CA ILE A 259 -16.87 61.15 44.89
C ILE A 259 -16.63 61.46 46.37
N GLU A 260 -15.55 60.95 46.98
CA GLU A 260 -15.21 61.26 48.38
C GLU A 260 -14.98 62.75 48.60
N GLN A 261 -14.29 63.42 47.67
CA GLN A 261 -14.08 64.88 47.72
C GLN A 261 -15.41 65.65 47.59
N GLU A 262 -16.29 65.27 46.66
CA GLU A 262 -17.61 65.86 46.52
C GLU A 262 -18.48 65.64 47.77
N VAL A 263 -18.42 64.46 48.37
CA VAL A 263 -19.12 64.13 49.63
C VAL A 263 -18.58 64.95 50.80
N ALA A 264 -17.26 65.12 50.92
CA ALA A 264 -16.65 65.97 51.93
C ALA A 264 -17.06 67.44 51.74
N GLY A 265 -17.04 67.94 50.50
CA GLY A 265 -17.50 69.29 50.17
C GLY A 265 -19.00 69.50 50.46
N LEU A 266 -19.85 68.52 50.15
CA LEU A 266 -21.27 68.54 50.52
C LEU A 266 -21.46 68.56 52.04
N ARG A 267 -20.70 67.75 52.78
CA ARG A 267 -20.73 67.72 54.24
C ARG A 267 -20.33 69.07 54.85
N GLU A 268 -19.29 69.71 54.31
CA GLU A 268 -18.83 71.03 54.75
C GLU A 268 -19.89 72.10 54.47
N ARG A 269 -20.49 72.10 53.28
CA ARG A 269 -21.63 72.98 52.95
C ARG A 269 -22.81 72.77 53.91
N VAL A 270 -23.15 71.52 54.24
CA VAL A 270 -24.20 71.22 55.22
C VAL A 270 -23.85 71.75 56.61
N GLN A 271 -22.59 71.60 57.06
CA GLN A 271 -22.13 72.15 58.34
C GLN A 271 -22.17 73.68 58.35
N ALA A 272 -21.77 74.33 57.25
CA ALA A 272 -21.85 75.78 57.09
C ALA A 272 -23.31 76.28 57.14
N VAL A 273 -24.24 75.59 56.46
CA VAL A 273 -25.67 75.89 56.54
C VAL A 273 -26.18 75.74 57.97
N LYS A 274 -25.84 74.65 58.66
CA LYS A 274 -26.20 74.46 60.09
C LYS A 274 -25.68 75.60 60.96
N GLN A 275 -24.43 76.02 60.78
CA GLN A 275 -23.83 77.11 61.55
C GLN A 275 -24.52 78.45 61.26
N SER A 276 -24.83 78.73 60.00
CA SER A 276 -25.59 79.91 59.61
C SER A 276 -26.96 79.92 60.28
N THR A 277 -27.71 78.81 60.22
CA THR A 277 -29.02 78.71 60.90
C THR A 277 -28.90 78.89 62.42
N LEU A 278 -27.87 78.33 63.05
CA LEU A 278 -27.62 78.54 64.48
C LEU A 278 -27.29 80.00 64.80
N GLN A 279 -26.49 80.69 63.96
CA GLN A 279 -26.22 82.12 64.12
C GLN A 279 -27.48 82.97 64.01
N TRP A 280 -28.34 82.70 63.01
CA TRP A 280 -29.64 83.36 62.87
C TRP A 280 -30.53 83.12 64.08
N LEU A 281 -30.58 81.88 64.59
CA LEU A 281 -31.33 81.53 65.80
C LEU A 281 -30.83 82.34 67.02
N VAL A 282 -29.51 82.40 67.24
CA VAL A 282 -28.91 83.19 68.33
C VAL A 282 -29.24 84.68 68.17
N GLY A 283 -29.16 85.22 66.94
CA GLY A 283 -29.50 86.60 66.64
C GLY A 283 -30.96 86.93 66.95
N VAL A 284 -31.90 86.05 66.56
CA VAL A 284 -33.33 86.23 66.84
C VAL A 284 -33.62 86.13 68.33
N CYS A 285 -33.10 85.11 69.03
CA CYS A 285 -33.28 84.96 70.49
C CYS A 285 -32.69 86.12 71.28
N THR A 286 -31.51 86.62 70.87
CA THR A 286 -30.87 87.77 71.53
C THR A 286 -31.65 89.07 71.23
N GLY A 287 -32.15 89.24 70.01
CA GLY A 287 -32.97 90.38 69.61
C GLY A 287 -34.30 90.43 70.37
N THR A 288 -35.00 89.31 70.51
CA THR A 288 -36.25 89.25 71.29
C THR A 288 -35.99 89.49 72.77
N ALA A 289 -34.93 88.92 73.35
CA ALA A 289 -34.54 89.20 74.73
C ALA A 289 -34.21 90.69 74.95
N ALA A 290 -33.49 91.34 74.02
CA ALA A 290 -33.19 92.76 74.09
C ALA A 290 -34.46 93.64 74.00
N LEU A 291 -35.42 93.27 73.15
CA LEU A 291 -36.72 93.94 73.08
C LEU A 291 -37.53 93.78 74.37
N ILE A 292 -37.53 92.58 74.98
CA ILE A 292 -38.21 92.34 76.27
C ILE A 292 -37.58 93.21 77.37
N ILE A 293 -36.26 93.27 77.45
CA ILE A 293 -35.54 94.13 78.42
C ILE A 293 -35.84 95.61 78.13
N GLY A 294 -35.84 96.02 76.86
CA GLY A 294 -36.19 97.37 76.44
C GLY A 294 -37.61 97.77 76.82
N ALA A 295 -38.58 96.88 76.60
CA ALA A 295 -39.98 97.09 76.97
C ALA A 295 -40.17 97.12 78.50
N TRP A 296 -39.52 96.22 79.25
CA TRP A 296 -39.52 96.25 80.71
C TRP A 296 -39.02 97.60 81.24
N ARG A 297 -37.94 98.12 80.65
CA ARG A 297 -37.35 99.41 81.03
C ARG A 297 -38.25 100.60 80.70
N LEU A 298 -39.12 100.50 79.71
CA LEU A 298 -40.03 101.59 79.31
C LEU A 298 -41.34 101.58 80.10
N LEU A 299 -41.67 100.46 80.75
CA LEU A 299 -42.90 100.25 81.51
C LEU A 299 -42.72 100.44 83.03
N MET A 300 -41.48 100.41 83.53
CA MET A 300 -41.10 100.88 84.88
C MET A 300 -40.65 102.34 84.85
#